data_AF-A0A5Z7DPQ8-F1
#
_entry.id   AF-A0A5Z7DPQ8-F1
#
_cell.length_a   1.000
_cell.length_b   1.000
_cell.length_c   1.000
_cell.angle_alpha   90.00
_cell.angle_beta   90.00
_cell.angle_gamma   90.00
#
_symmetry.space_group_name_H-M   'P 1'
#
loop_
_entity.id
_entity.type
_entity.pdbx_description
1 polymer ?
#
loop_
_entity_poly.entity_id
_entity_poly.type
_entity_poly.pdbx_seq_one_letter_code
_entity_poly.pdbx_strand_id
1 'polypeptide(L)'
;MGTKTIWDGKDLPPVGCQVLINLASVGMRPYEVTGYEVRRSVEETQYPSWLYVVKIKVKSPDGKSENERFLNEVFPLDWRED
;
A
#
# COMPACT_ATOMS: atom_id res chain seq x y z
N MET A 1 -22.10 -7.28 -10.92
CA MET A 1 -21.21 -6.12 -11.06
C MET A 1 -20.49 -5.98 -9.73
N GLY A 2 -19.25 -6.46 -9.64
CA GLY A 2 -18.51 -6.43 -8.37
C GLY A 2 -17.95 -5.04 -8.14
N THR A 3 -18.19 -4.46 -6.96
CA THR A 3 -17.53 -3.24 -6.49
C THR A 3 -16.02 -3.47 -6.43
N LYS A 4 -15.25 -2.74 -7.25
CA LYS A 4 -13.79 -2.71 -7.14
C LYS A 4 -13.43 -2.11 -5.77
N THR A 5 -12.59 -2.78 -5.00
CA THR A 5 -12.08 -2.21 -3.76
C THR A 5 -11.10 -1.09 -4.12
N ILE A 6 -11.36 0.12 -3.63
CA ILE A 6 -10.49 1.29 -3.86
C ILE A 6 -10.07 1.81 -2.49
N TRP A 7 -8.77 2.10 -2.34
CA TRP A 7 -8.23 2.77 -1.16
C TRP A 7 -7.68 4.13 -1.57
N ASP A 8 -8.34 5.19 -1.15
CA ASP A 8 -8.11 6.58 -1.60
C ASP A 8 -7.65 7.50 -0.46
N GLY A 9 -7.38 6.94 0.72
CA GLY A 9 -6.97 7.67 1.92
C GLY A 9 -8.13 7.98 2.87
N LYS A 10 -9.39 7.92 2.39
CA LYS A 10 -10.57 7.84 3.27
C LYS A 10 -10.76 6.40 3.73
N ASP A 11 -10.63 5.47 2.80
CA ASP A 11 -10.64 4.05 3.05
C ASP A 11 -9.23 3.50 2.89
N LEU A 12 -8.71 2.83 3.93
CA LEU A 12 -7.39 2.21 3.97
C LEU A 12 -7.52 0.69 4.03
N PRO A 13 -6.54 -0.06 3.52
CA PRO A 13 -6.54 -1.51 3.69
C PRO A 13 -6.48 -1.87 5.19
N PRO A 14 -7.39 -2.73 5.69
CA PRO A 14 -7.39 -3.11 7.10
C PRO A 14 -6.11 -3.84 7.51
N VAL A 15 -5.68 -3.64 8.75
CA VAL A 15 -4.60 -4.46 9.35
C VAL A 15 -5.01 -5.93 9.39
N GLY A 16 -4.10 -6.82 9.02
CA GLY A 16 -4.33 -8.27 8.86
C GLY A 16 -4.88 -8.66 7.48
N CYS A 17 -5.24 -7.70 6.63
CA CYS A 17 -5.63 -7.98 5.24
C CYS A 17 -4.41 -8.24 4.36
N GLN A 18 -4.61 -8.99 3.27
CA GLN A 18 -3.61 -9.17 2.24
C GLN A 18 -3.80 -8.16 1.10
N VAL A 19 -2.68 -7.62 0.62
CA VAL A 19 -2.60 -6.64 -0.46
C VAL A 19 -1.52 -7.06 -1.45
N LEU A 20 -1.62 -6.61 -2.69
CA LEU A 20 -0.59 -6.78 -3.70
C LEU A 20 0.34 -5.56 -3.69
N ILE A 21 1.64 -5.83 -3.78
CA ILE A 21 2.69 -4.84 -3.97
C ILE A 21 3.52 -5.24 -5.18
N ASN A 22 3.82 -4.28 -6.06
CA ASN A 22 4.70 -4.51 -7.18
C ASN A 22 6.17 -4.41 -6.74
N LEU A 23 6.90 -5.53 -6.84
CA LEU A 23 8.34 -5.57 -6.63
C LEU A 23 9.03 -5.59 -7.99
N ALA A 24 9.93 -4.63 -8.23
CA ALA A 24 10.61 -4.47 -9.52
C ALA A 24 11.24 -5.76 -10.08
N SER A 25 11.70 -6.68 -9.22
CA SER A 25 12.33 -7.94 -9.62
C SER A 25 11.39 -9.15 -9.71
N VAL A 26 10.19 -9.09 -9.13
CA VAL A 26 9.34 -10.29 -8.94
C VAL A 26 7.86 -10.05 -9.31
N GLY A 27 7.51 -8.83 -9.72
CA GLY A 27 6.14 -8.42 -10.04
C GLY A 27 5.24 -8.27 -8.82
N MET A 28 3.92 -8.34 -9.05
CA MET A 28 2.90 -8.25 -8.00
C MET A 28 2.97 -9.44 -7.04
N ARG A 29 3.14 -9.17 -5.75
CA ARG A 29 3.21 -10.19 -4.69
C ARG A 29 2.31 -9.85 -3.51
N PRO A 30 1.71 -10.87 -2.86
CA PRO A 30 0.86 -10.66 -1.69
C PRO A 30 1.71 -10.38 -0.46
N TYR A 31 1.27 -9.39 0.32
CA TYR A 31 1.82 -9.00 1.61
C TYR A 31 0.68 -8.76 2.60
N GLU A 32 0.91 -8.99 3.89
CA GLU A 32 -0.07 -8.71 4.94
C GLU A 32 0.16 -7.31 5.51
N VAL A 33 -0.92 -6.53 5.65
CA VAL A 33 -0.86 -5.20 6.25
C VAL A 33 -0.69 -5.32 7.76
N THR A 34 0.34 -4.69 8.30
CA THR A 34 0.64 -4.68 9.74
C THR A 34 0.29 -3.36 10.41
N GLY A 35 0.13 -2.29 9.62
CA GLY A 35 -0.22 -0.97 10.13
C GLY A 35 -0.12 0.10 9.06
N TYR A 36 -0.25 1.35 9.46
CA TYR A 36 -0.05 2.50 8.60
C TYR A 36 0.51 3.69 9.40
N GLU A 37 1.14 4.61 8.68
CA GLU A 37 1.66 5.85 9.21
C GLU A 37 1.23 7.00 8.31
N VAL A 38 0.65 8.04 8.90
CA VAL A 38 0.26 9.27 8.20
C VAL A 38 1.23 10.36 8.62
N ARG A 39 1.93 10.95 7.66
CA ARG A 39 2.90 12.02 7.91
C ARG A 39 2.78 13.09 6.84
N ARG A 40 3.20 14.33 7.16
CA ARG A 40 3.35 15.35 6.12
C ARG A 40 4.42 14.92 5.13
N SER A 41 4.24 15.26 3.86
CA SER A 41 5.29 15.06 2.87
C SER A 41 6.55 15.81 3.32
N VAL A 42 7.66 15.09 3.38
CA VAL A 42 8.99 15.64 3.65
C VAL A 42 9.80 15.81 2.36
N GLU A 43 9.26 15.37 1.22
CA GLU A 43 9.95 15.33 -0.06
C GLU A 43 9.15 16.12 -1.09
N GLU A 44 9.41 17.43 -1.16
CA GLU A 44 8.72 18.37 -2.06
C GLU A 44 8.86 18.03 -3.54
N THR A 45 9.89 17.26 -3.90
CA THR A 45 10.14 16.76 -5.26
C THR A 45 9.12 15.71 -5.71
N GLN A 46 8.58 14.90 -4.80
CA GLN A 46 7.54 13.91 -5.12
C GLN A 46 6.14 14.37 -4.71
N TYR A 47 5.99 15.01 -3.55
CA TYR A 47 4.71 15.48 -3.06
C TYR A 47 4.85 16.82 -2.33
N PRO A 48 4.02 17.83 -2.63
CA PRO A 48 4.03 19.09 -1.91
C PRO A 48 4.01 18.94 -0.38
N SER A 49 4.78 19.76 0.33
CA SER A 49 4.94 19.72 1.80
C SER A 49 3.64 19.95 2.59
N TRP A 50 2.61 20.53 1.95
CA TRP A 50 1.29 20.71 2.54
C TRP A 50 0.39 19.46 2.47
N LEU A 51 0.76 18.45 1.68
CA LEU A 51 0.04 17.17 1.61
C LEU A 51 0.46 16.21 2.72
N TYR A 52 -0.49 15.39 3.16
CA TYR A 52 -0.21 14.22 3.98
C TYR A 52 -0.03 13.00 3.07
N VAL A 53 1.01 12.23 3.33
CA VAL A 53 1.27 10.95 2.67
C VAL A 53 0.94 9.81 3.63
N VAL A 54 0.30 8.77 3.10
CA VAL A 54 -0.01 7.55 3.85
C VAL A 54 0.97 6.46 3.43
N LYS A 55 1.69 5.93 4.42
CA LYS A 55 2.54 4.75 4.27
C LYS A 55 1.84 3.55 4.88
N ILE A 56 1.75 2.48 4.13
CA ILE A 56 1.23 1.19 4.57
C ILE A 56 2.42 0.32 4.98
N LYS A 57 2.41 -0.13 6.24
CA LYS A 57 3.37 -1.10 6.77
C LYS A 57 2.88 -2.49 6.42
N VAL A 58 3.76 -3.29 5.85
CA VAL A 58 3.42 -4.62 5.39
C VAL A 58 4.49 -5.61 5.80
N LYS A 59 4.11 -6.89 5.91
CA LYS A 59 5.05 -8.00 6.08
C LYS A 59 4.81 -9.07 5.02
N SER A 60 5.88 -9.77 4.65
CA SER A 60 5.79 -10.92 3.77
C SER A 60 4.96 -12.03 4.42
N PRO A 61 4.34 -12.93 3.64
CA PRO A 61 3.54 -14.03 4.19
C PRO A 61 4.33 -14.98 5.10
N ASP A 62 5.65 -15.08 4.91
CA ASP A 62 6.54 -15.87 5.76
C ASP A 62 7.02 -15.11 7.01
N GLY A 63 6.61 -13.86 7.19
CA GLY A 63 6.95 -13.00 8.34
C GLY A 63 8.43 -12.59 8.40
N LYS A 64 9.24 -12.91 7.38
CA LYS A 64 10.69 -12.67 7.40
C LYS A 64 11.09 -11.28 6.91
N SER A 65 10.18 -10.55 6.28
CA SER A 65 10.49 -9.24 5.70
C SER A 65 9.37 -8.27 5.98
N GLU A 66 9.72 -7.13 6.58
CA GLU A 66 8.84 -5.99 6.72
C GLU A 66 9.21 -4.93 5.68
N ASN A 67 8.21 -4.22 5.18
CA ASN A 67 8.39 -3.19 4.17
C ASN A 67 7.36 -2.08 4.37
N GLU A 68 7.62 -0.94 3.75
CA GLU A 68 6.70 0.19 3.70
C GLU A 68 6.44 0.58 2.25
N ARG A 69 5.18 0.87 1.94
CA ARG A 69 4.76 1.35 0.62
C ARG A 69 3.83 2.52 0.75
N PHE A 70 3.83 3.41 -0.23
CA PHE A 70 2.82 4.46 -0.28
C PHE A 70 1.46 3.84 -0.64
N LEU A 71 0.37 4.48 -0.22
CA LEU A 71 -0.98 3.98 -0.49
C LEU A 71 -1.24 3.74 -1.99
N ASN A 72 -0.70 4.59 -2.87
CA ASN A 72 -0.83 4.45 -4.33
C ASN A 72 0.01 3.32 -4.94
N GLU A 73 0.83 2.63 -4.14
CA GLU A 73 1.63 1.47 -4.54
C GLU A 73 1.06 0.15 -3.99
N VAL A 74 -0.10 0.21 -3.34
CA VAL A 74 -0.76 -0.91 -2.68
C VAL A 74 -2.08 -1.20 -3.38
N PHE A 75 -2.25 -2.45 -3.82
CA PHE A 75 -3.39 -2.86 -4.63
C PHE A 75 -4.19 -3.96 -3.94
N PRO A 76 -5.52 -4.02 -4.15
CA PRO A 76 -6.31 -5.13 -3.62
C PRO A 76 -5.99 -6.43 -4.35
N LEU A 77 -6.32 -7.58 -3.75
CA LEU A 77 -6.00 -8.90 -4.31
C LEU A 77 -6.71 -9.19 -5.65
N ASP A 78 -7.83 -8.53 -5.91
CA ASP A 78 -8.59 -8.63 -7.15
C ASP A 78 -8.11 -7.65 -8.23
N TRP A 79 -7.03 -6.90 -7.97
CA TRP A 79 -6.42 -6.01 -8.94
C TRP A 79 -5.98 -6.77 -10.19
N ARG A 80 -6.36 -6.26 -11.36
CA ARG A 80 -5.91 -6.72 -12.67
C ARG A 80 -5.28 -5.53 -13.40
N GLU A 81 -4.13 -5.75 -14.01
CA GLU A 81 -3.65 -4.86 -15.07
C GLU A 81 -4.56 -5.11 -16.28
N ASP A 82 -5.53 -4.22 -16.51
CA ASP A 82 -6.32 -4.19 -17.75
C ASP A 82 -5.44 -3.69 -18.91
#